data_AF-A0A7S1ZDM2-F1
#
_entry.id   AF-A0A7S1ZDM2-F1
#
_cell.length_a   1.000
_cell.length_b   1.000
_cell.length_c   1.000
_cell.angle_alpha   90.00
_cell.angle_beta   90.00
_cell.angle_gamma   90.00
#
_symmetry.space_group_name_H-M   'P 1'
#
loop_
_entity.id
_entity.type
_entity.pdbx_description
1 polymer ?
#
loop_
_entity_poly.entity_id
_entity_poly.type
_entity_poly.pdbx_seq_one_letter_code
_entity_poly.pdbx_strand_id
1 'polypeptide(L)'
;ENMIGGEAECSKSINEENTAEEGTMPEKLDRDDKVDIISKDYAPSTTLSKEQTEPRISSAKTHTPQIVQTNDNKQNIQPELEESSNISNEVTRAPQILETNNNAKEQHEKLAQQQLLQQQEQHKTQGQLQTQCEALQKDLATAHVLINSLKLEAAEREHQQKIRNELLSKQTRENEAKLLASAEQSAVEALKRETQTIRNSMEHQCRFLETQLQKQQEESSATEEKLRKLLEEANKAASTLQSNQKVLLAKQEAHTLQQQKEFQKEINAAQEAVIRSQTVLDDKEEEVSQLHTVIKDLSATIAKIELSTEEAEEEMDDLHAENEELHKKVEVMQNEKLAMEKKMKAIQKDHANLEGMAMELHMLKETVERDRVIHETKNATANTDLTNLTSDRDEARAEVLDLKSRLAAALADLDIARTDADRATTASSNLQMALEAFQSEREAEMAMWEEQKRTSEEVEREKNRVAMEASKQENERIMQEVQMAANKAVKNSIEEIERMEHTVQQYRKDNANLRRSLDEAIHRLQTSQDDVVDRSLMKNILLDWHSKSGRARRDVMILMASVLHFTEDEKDKAGIGEGPGTIGKVVGAVTAPIPPPALNVDKIEGDSVREKWVNFLMAESGELPDQQGVAAAVA
;
A
#
# COMPACT_ATOMS: atom_id res chain seq x y z
N GLU A 1 -47.11 23.02 88.23
CA GLU A 1 -47.95 24.10 87.66
C GLU A 1 -48.60 23.54 86.39
N ASN A 2 -49.93 23.39 86.37
CA ASN A 2 -50.92 24.41 85.99
C ASN A 2 -50.92 24.68 84.48
N MET A 3 -52.04 24.62 83.75
CA MET A 3 -53.39 24.11 84.06
C MET A 3 -54.23 24.17 82.77
N ILE A 4 -55.25 23.30 82.63
CA ILE A 4 -56.47 23.49 81.80
C ILE A 4 -56.25 23.59 80.26
N GLY A 5 -57.02 22.92 79.39
CA GLY A 5 -58.11 21.97 79.62
C GLY A 5 -59.21 22.07 78.55
N GLY A 6 -60.03 21.01 78.43
CA GLY A 6 -61.28 20.98 77.67
C GLY A 6 -61.16 20.78 76.16
N GLU A 7 -62.12 20.16 75.48
CA GLU A 7 -63.36 19.52 75.97
C GLU A 7 -63.93 18.55 74.91
N ALA A 8 -64.64 17.51 75.39
CA ALA A 8 -65.60 16.63 74.70
C ALA A 8 -65.14 15.83 73.44
N GLU A 9 -65.40 14.51 73.30
CA GLU A 9 -66.67 13.76 73.45
C GLU A 9 -67.76 14.18 72.44
N CYS A 10 -68.62 13.30 71.88
CA CYS A 10 -68.72 11.83 71.81
C CYS A 10 -69.91 11.51 70.87
N SER A 11 -70.19 10.22 70.62
CA SER A 11 -71.50 9.68 70.20
C SER A 11 -71.89 9.85 68.72
N LYS A 12 -72.00 8.75 67.95
CA LYS A 12 -73.14 7.79 67.78
C LYS A 12 -74.02 8.22 66.59
N SER A 13 -74.15 7.40 65.53
CA SER A 13 -74.90 6.13 65.45
C SER A 13 -76.41 6.32 65.50
N ILE A 14 -77.08 5.96 64.39
CA ILE A 14 -78.44 5.38 64.19
C ILE A 14 -78.73 5.60 62.68
N ASN A 15 -78.74 4.58 61.81
CA ASN A 15 -79.66 3.44 61.62
C ASN A 15 -80.92 3.78 60.79
N GLU A 16 -81.17 2.93 59.77
CA GLU A 16 -82.49 2.51 59.23
C GLU A 16 -83.35 3.63 58.55
N GLU A 17 -84.17 3.39 57.53
CA GLU A 17 -84.54 2.20 56.75
C GLU A 17 -85.24 2.65 55.44
N ASN A 18 -85.22 1.83 54.37
CA ASN A 18 -86.21 1.82 53.26
C ASN A 18 -86.35 3.11 52.38
N THR A 19 -86.71 3.08 51.09
CA THR A 19 -87.17 2.00 50.19
C THR A 19 -86.72 2.34 48.75
N ALA A 20 -86.76 1.37 47.83
CA ALA A 20 -86.54 1.64 46.41
C ALA A 20 -87.75 2.36 45.76
N GLU A 21 -87.49 3.21 44.75
CA GLU A 21 -88.01 3.02 43.38
C GLU A 21 -87.48 4.06 42.37
N GLU A 22 -87.41 3.62 41.11
CA GLU A 22 -87.37 4.35 39.83
C GLU A 22 -86.79 5.77 39.68
N GLY A 23 -85.87 5.89 38.70
CA GLY A 23 -86.16 6.76 37.55
C GLY A 23 -85.19 7.89 37.20
N THR A 24 -84.84 7.95 35.91
CA THR A 24 -84.45 9.16 35.14
C THR A 24 -83.20 9.95 35.56
N MET A 25 -82.08 9.57 34.94
CA MET A 25 -81.10 10.52 34.37
C MET A 25 -81.74 11.39 33.25
N PRO A 26 -81.08 12.46 32.76
CA PRO A 26 -80.35 13.50 33.49
C PRO A 26 -80.66 14.87 32.81
N GLU A 27 -79.66 15.75 32.66
CA GLU A 27 -79.64 16.88 31.71
C GLU A 27 -80.59 18.02 32.16
N LYS A 28 -80.12 19.26 32.28
CA LYS A 28 -79.71 20.08 31.13
C LYS A 28 -78.81 21.23 31.61
N LEU A 29 -77.61 21.35 31.02
CA LEU A 29 -77.29 22.34 29.95
C LEU A 29 -76.86 23.69 30.59
N ASP A 30 -76.05 24.56 29.96
CA ASP A 30 -75.54 24.55 28.59
C ASP A 30 -74.39 25.57 28.37
N ARG A 31 -73.92 25.67 27.12
CA ARG A 31 -73.60 26.92 26.38
C ARG A 31 -72.42 27.82 26.83
N ASP A 32 -71.80 28.61 25.95
CA ASP A 32 -72.07 28.78 24.51
C ASP A 32 -70.83 29.13 23.69
N ASP A 33 -70.99 28.96 22.38
CA ASP A 33 -70.19 29.55 21.30
C ASP A 33 -70.13 31.10 21.41
N LYS A 34 -69.07 31.83 21.02
CA LYS A 34 -68.35 31.89 19.74
C LYS A 34 -69.17 32.51 18.59
N VAL A 35 -68.84 33.73 18.17
CA VAL A 35 -69.26 34.33 16.88
C VAL A 35 -68.14 35.23 16.33
N ASP A 36 -67.80 35.06 15.05
CA ASP A 36 -67.26 36.04 14.07
C ASP A 36 -67.03 35.24 12.76
N ILE A 37 -67.45 35.58 11.53
CA ILE A 37 -67.74 36.81 10.75
C ILE A 37 -66.57 37.33 9.86
N ILE A 38 -66.45 36.69 8.68
CA ILE A 38 -66.24 37.21 7.29
C ILE A 38 -65.04 38.16 6.95
N SER A 39 -64.45 37.95 5.74
CA SER A 39 -63.64 38.87 4.88
C SER A 39 -62.11 38.95 5.13
N LYS A 40 -61.22 39.21 4.15
CA LYS A 40 -61.18 39.02 2.67
C LYS A 40 -59.75 39.39 2.15
N ASP A 41 -59.47 39.15 0.86
CA ASP A 41 -58.35 39.69 0.03
C ASP A 41 -56.91 39.29 0.44
N TYR A 42 -56.04 38.76 -0.44
CA TYR A 42 -55.48 39.37 -1.66
C TYR A 42 -54.93 38.31 -2.65
N ALA A 43 -54.66 38.73 -3.90
CA ALA A 43 -54.34 37.85 -5.03
C ALA A 43 -52.84 37.95 -5.48
N PRO A 44 -52.39 37.52 -6.70
CA PRO A 44 -51.24 36.61 -6.79
C PRO A 44 -50.00 37.18 -7.51
N SER A 45 -48.91 36.41 -7.57
CA SER A 45 -47.81 36.65 -8.52
C SER A 45 -47.09 35.37 -8.98
N THR A 46 -47.37 35.02 -10.23
CA THR A 46 -46.38 34.73 -11.31
C THR A 46 -44.93 35.17 -11.02
N THR A 47 -43.85 34.54 -11.52
CA THR A 47 -43.62 33.71 -12.74
C THR A 47 -42.19 33.11 -12.67
N LEU A 48 -41.89 32.04 -13.43
CA LEU A 48 -40.56 31.60 -13.96
C LEU A 48 -39.33 31.59 -13.00
N SER A 49 -38.48 30.55 -12.98
CA SER A 49 -37.87 29.91 -14.16
C SER A 49 -37.55 28.43 -13.96
N LYS A 50 -37.70 27.65 -15.01
CA LYS A 50 -36.93 26.41 -15.22
C LYS A 50 -35.68 26.78 -16.00
N GLU A 51 -34.52 26.26 -15.63
CA GLU A 51 -33.36 26.23 -16.51
C GLU A 51 -32.64 24.88 -16.38
N GLN A 52 -32.90 24.00 -17.36
CA GLN A 52 -32.09 22.81 -17.64
C GLN A 52 -31.17 23.18 -18.80
N THR A 53 -29.84 23.20 -18.60
CA THR A 53 -28.87 23.31 -19.71
C THR A 53 -27.50 22.70 -19.35
N GLU A 54 -27.42 21.39 -19.45
CA GLU A 54 -26.38 20.75 -20.27
C GLU A 54 -27.02 20.43 -21.65
N PRO A 55 -26.30 20.19 -22.77
CA PRO A 55 -24.87 19.82 -22.89
C PRO A 55 -24.09 20.50 -24.05
N ARG A 56 -22.77 20.25 -24.13
CA ARG A 56 -21.87 20.04 -25.32
C ARG A 56 -20.43 20.46 -24.99
N ILE A 57 -19.43 19.58 -25.08
CA ILE A 57 -18.71 19.12 -26.29
C ILE A 57 -17.95 20.24 -27.02
N SER A 58 -16.65 20.34 -26.69
CA SER A 58 -15.52 20.51 -27.62
C SER A 58 -14.31 19.83 -26.96
N SER A 59 -13.58 18.84 -27.46
CA SER A 59 -13.20 18.40 -28.83
C SER A 59 -12.06 19.19 -29.50
N ALA A 60 -10.92 18.49 -29.60
CA ALA A 60 -9.80 18.64 -30.55
C ALA A 60 -8.84 19.85 -30.47
N LYS A 61 -7.57 19.54 -30.12
CA LYS A 61 -6.38 19.63 -31.01
C LYS A 61 -5.16 19.00 -30.28
N THR A 62 -4.66 17.81 -30.62
CA THR A 62 -3.81 17.45 -31.78
C THR A 62 -2.57 18.33 -31.96
N HIS A 63 -1.38 17.88 -31.53
CA HIS A 63 -0.10 18.25 -32.15
C HIS A 63 1.03 17.20 -31.96
N THR A 64 1.03 16.24 -32.86
CA THR A 64 2.16 15.43 -33.38
C THR A 64 1.63 14.91 -34.73
N PRO A 65 2.42 14.72 -35.81
CA PRO A 65 3.88 14.72 -35.93
C PRO A 65 4.45 15.57 -37.11
N GLN A 66 5.79 15.68 -37.20
CA GLN A 66 6.64 15.60 -38.41
C GLN A 66 8.09 15.92 -37.98
N ILE A 67 9.08 15.04 -38.20
CA ILE A 67 9.81 14.82 -39.47
C ILE A 67 10.36 16.12 -40.06
N VAL A 68 11.64 16.38 -39.77
CA VAL A 68 12.55 17.11 -40.67
C VAL A 68 13.85 16.32 -40.74
N GLN A 69 14.13 15.77 -41.93
CA GLN A 69 15.48 15.35 -42.31
C GLN A 69 16.32 16.60 -42.59
N THR A 70 17.62 16.59 -42.31
CA THR A 70 18.68 16.87 -43.32
C THR A 70 20.11 16.79 -42.76
N ASN A 71 21.02 16.34 -43.64
CA ASN A 71 22.44 16.66 -43.75
C ASN A 71 23.50 16.02 -42.82
N ASP A 72 24.15 15.00 -43.40
CA ASP A 72 25.56 15.03 -43.83
C ASP A 72 26.70 15.32 -42.83
N ASN A 73 27.35 14.23 -42.38
CA ASN A 73 28.77 13.97 -42.65
C ASN A 73 29.08 12.50 -42.32
N LYS A 74 29.39 11.63 -43.29
CA LYS A 74 30.73 11.39 -43.87
C LYS A 74 31.85 11.10 -42.85
N GLN A 75 32.04 9.82 -42.55
CA GLN A 75 33.26 9.03 -42.81
C GLN A 75 32.93 7.55 -42.43
N ASN A 76 32.93 6.60 -43.36
CA ASN A 76 34.11 5.90 -43.91
C ASN A 76 34.85 5.14 -42.78
N ILE A 77 34.80 3.81 -42.68
CA ILE A 77 35.51 2.83 -43.52
C ILE A 77 34.74 1.47 -43.62
N GLN A 78 35.10 0.68 -44.63
CA GLN A 78 34.46 -0.56 -45.13
C GLN A 78 34.56 -1.81 -44.23
N PRO A 79 33.69 -2.81 -44.49
CA PRO A 79 33.98 -4.24 -44.31
C PRO A 79 33.86 -5.04 -45.63
N GLU A 80 34.90 -5.76 -46.03
CA GLU A 80 34.93 -6.89 -46.99
C GLU A 80 36.37 -7.48 -46.91
N LEU A 81 36.59 -8.77 -46.60
CA LEU A 81 36.46 -10.00 -47.41
C LEU A 81 37.63 -10.30 -48.36
N GLU A 82 37.84 -11.60 -48.56
CA GLU A 82 38.61 -12.29 -49.62
C GLU A 82 40.15 -12.40 -49.58
N GLU A 83 40.57 -13.66 -49.42
CA GLU A 83 41.51 -14.45 -50.25
C GLU A 83 42.69 -13.77 -51.01
N SER A 84 43.91 -14.21 -50.67
CA SER A 84 45.10 -14.33 -51.55
C SER A 84 46.17 -15.13 -50.78
N SER A 85 46.52 -16.39 -51.07
CA SER A 85 47.17 -17.00 -52.25
C SER A 85 48.68 -16.70 -52.42
N ASN A 86 49.49 -17.75 -52.23
CA ASN A 86 50.80 -18.03 -52.87
C ASN A 86 52.05 -17.17 -52.58
N ILE A 87 53.21 -17.75 -52.97
CA ILE A 87 54.58 -17.21 -53.05
C ILE A 87 55.32 -17.19 -51.69
N SER A 88 56.50 -17.83 -51.49
CA SER A 88 57.26 -18.75 -52.34
C SER A 88 58.16 -19.69 -51.52
N ASN A 89 58.33 -20.92 -51.97
CA ASN A 89 59.54 -21.69 -51.72
C ASN A 89 60.60 -21.28 -52.75
N GLU A 90 61.85 -21.03 -52.35
CA GLU A 90 62.97 -21.41 -53.21
C GLU A 90 64.28 -21.60 -52.44
N VAL A 91 64.79 -22.83 -52.49
CA VAL A 91 66.15 -23.20 -52.10
C VAL A 91 66.93 -23.42 -53.38
N THR A 92 68.03 -22.69 -53.62
CA THR A 92 69.12 -23.25 -54.43
C THR A 92 70.47 -22.59 -54.12
N ARG A 93 71.53 -23.38 -54.32
CA ARG A 93 72.91 -23.12 -53.91
C ARG A 93 73.82 -23.32 -55.11
N ALA A 94 74.63 -22.31 -55.44
CA ALA A 94 75.83 -22.43 -56.27
C ALA A 94 76.82 -21.34 -55.82
N PRO A 95 78.12 -21.63 -55.73
CA PRO A 95 78.95 -21.30 -56.89
C PRO A 95 80.07 -22.30 -57.23
N GLN A 96 80.57 -22.10 -58.44
CA GLN A 96 81.79 -22.63 -59.08
C GLN A 96 83.07 -21.90 -58.53
N ILE A 97 84.35 -22.24 -58.77
CA ILE A 97 85.15 -23.36 -59.35
C ILE A 97 86.68 -23.03 -59.12
N LEU A 98 87.59 -24.04 -59.15
CA LEU A 98 89.09 -23.94 -59.23
C LEU A 98 89.82 -23.26 -58.01
N GLU A 99 91.11 -23.48 -57.70
CA GLU A 99 92.24 -24.05 -58.48
C GLU A 99 93.42 -24.62 -57.64
N THR A 100 94.20 -25.56 -58.21
CA THR A 100 95.55 -26.06 -57.76
C THR A 100 95.62 -26.85 -56.41
N ASN A 101 96.65 -27.64 -56.08
CA ASN A 101 97.90 -28.02 -56.77
C ASN A 101 98.36 -29.46 -56.40
N ASN A 102 99.34 -30.01 -57.13
CA ASN A 102 99.81 -31.39 -57.05
C ASN A 102 100.58 -31.73 -55.75
N ASN A 103 100.07 -32.64 -54.92
CA ASN A 103 100.90 -33.58 -54.13
C ASN A 103 100.16 -34.78 -53.51
N ALA A 104 99.01 -35.17 -54.07
CA ALA A 104 97.98 -35.88 -53.31
C ALA A 104 97.81 -37.39 -53.61
N LYS A 105 98.63 -38.07 -54.43
CA LYS A 105 98.26 -39.42 -54.90
C LYS A 105 98.32 -40.53 -53.82
N GLU A 106 99.26 -40.45 -52.88
CA GLU A 106 99.35 -41.38 -51.73
C GLU A 106 98.52 -40.92 -50.52
N GLN A 107 98.20 -39.62 -50.44
CA GLN A 107 97.21 -39.13 -49.48
C GLN A 107 95.77 -39.39 -49.95
N HIS A 108 95.48 -39.44 -51.27
CA HIS A 108 94.13 -39.67 -51.77
C HIS A 108 93.58 -41.04 -51.41
N GLU A 109 94.39 -42.08 -51.30
CA GLU A 109 93.89 -43.41 -50.96
C GLU A 109 93.56 -43.53 -49.45
N LYS A 110 94.41 -42.94 -48.59
CA LYS A 110 94.11 -42.83 -47.15
C LYS A 110 93.01 -41.81 -46.85
N LEU A 111 92.94 -40.71 -47.60
CA LEU A 111 91.87 -39.71 -47.50
C LEU A 111 90.57 -40.27 -48.07
N ALA A 112 90.58 -41.10 -49.12
CA ALA A 112 89.39 -41.77 -49.63
C ALA A 112 88.89 -42.85 -48.66
N GLN A 113 89.78 -43.63 -48.04
CA GLN A 113 89.39 -44.55 -46.96
C GLN A 113 88.87 -43.79 -45.73
N GLN A 114 89.51 -42.69 -45.33
CA GLN A 114 89.06 -41.85 -44.22
C GLN A 114 87.74 -41.12 -44.54
N GLN A 115 87.55 -40.63 -45.77
CA GLN A 115 86.30 -40.05 -46.25
C GLN A 115 85.21 -41.11 -46.36
N LEU A 116 85.51 -42.35 -46.75
CA LEU A 116 84.54 -43.45 -46.77
C LEU A 116 84.11 -43.81 -45.34
N LEU A 117 85.05 -43.85 -44.38
CA LEU A 117 84.76 -44.11 -42.97
C LEU A 117 83.98 -42.94 -42.34
N GLN A 118 84.36 -41.70 -42.66
CA GLN A 118 83.66 -40.49 -42.23
C GLN A 118 82.28 -40.37 -42.89
N GLN A 119 82.10 -40.81 -44.14
CA GLN A 119 80.79 -40.94 -44.80
C GLN A 119 79.96 -42.07 -44.17
N GLN A 120 80.57 -43.18 -43.75
CA GLN A 120 79.87 -44.23 -43.01
C GLN A 120 79.42 -43.74 -41.62
N GLU A 121 80.26 -43.00 -40.89
CA GLU A 121 79.88 -42.38 -39.62
C GLU A 121 78.84 -41.26 -39.82
N GLN A 122 78.96 -40.44 -40.86
CA GLN A 122 77.94 -39.45 -41.25
C GLN A 122 76.62 -40.13 -41.62
N HIS A 123 76.61 -41.21 -42.41
CA HIS A 123 75.39 -41.96 -42.70
C HIS A 123 74.81 -42.66 -41.45
N LYS A 124 75.65 -43.13 -40.53
CA LYS A 124 75.20 -43.75 -39.28
C LYS A 124 74.60 -42.72 -38.32
N THR A 125 75.24 -41.57 -38.16
CA THR A 125 74.73 -40.45 -37.34
C THR A 125 73.53 -39.76 -37.98
N GLN A 126 73.51 -39.60 -39.30
CA GLN A 126 72.33 -39.15 -40.06
C GLN A 126 71.17 -40.14 -39.92
N GLY A 127 71.42 -41.44 -39.98
CA GLY A 127 70.41 -42.48 -39.72
C GLY A 127 69.89 -42.48 -38.27
N GLN A 128 70.76 -42.20 -37.29
CA GLN A 128 70.35 -42.00 -35.89
C GLN A 128 69.54 -40.71 -35.71
N LEU A 129 69.95 -39.60 -36.31
CA LEU A 129 69.18 -38.35 -36.30
C LEU A 129 67.83 -38.54 -36.98
N GLN A 130 67.79 -39.23 -38.12
CA GLN A 130 66.56 -39.51 -38.84
C GLN A 130 65.61 -40.37 -38.01
N THR A 131 66.08 -41.44 -37.36
CA THR A 131 65.23 -42.24 -36.46
C THR A 131 64.78 -41.46 -35.21
N GLN A 132 65.58 -40.52 -34.70
CA GLN A 132 65.16 -39.60 -33.64
C GLN A 132 64.13 -38.56 -34.11
N CYS A 133 64.27 -38.00 -35.31
CA CYS A 133 63.30 -37.11 -35.92
C CYS A 133 61.97 -37.84 -36.20
N GLU A 134 62.01 -39.07 -36.73
CA GLU A 134 60.84 -39.91 -36.94
C GLU A 134 60.14 -40.26 -35.61
N ALA A 135 60.91 -40.55 -34.55
CA ALA A 135 60.37 -40.76 -33.20
C ALA A 135 59.70 -39.49 -32.64
N LEU A 136 60.38 -38.34 -32.66
CA LEU A 136 59.82 -37.07 -32.20
C LEU A 136 58.60 -36.64 -33.01
N GLN A 137 58.58 -36.89 -34.32
CA GLN A 137 57.44 -36.60 -35.19
C GLN A 137 56.24 -37.50 -34.85
N LYS A 138 56.49 -38.76 -34.50
CA LYS A 138 55.47 -39.69 -34.00
C LYS A 138 54.94 -39.30 -32.63
N ASP A 139 55.81 -38.88 -31.71
CA ASP A 139 55.41 -38.42 -30.38
C ASP A 139 54.61 -37.11 -30.46
N LEU A 140 55.01 -36.18 -31.33
CA LEU A 140 54.28 -34.94 -31.60
C LEU A 140 52.91 -35.20 -32.26
N ALA A 141 52.82 -36.15 -33.18
CA ALA A 141 51.53 -36.60 -33.73
C ALA A 141 50.63 -37.22 -32.64
N THR A 142 51.21 -38.02 -31.74
CA THR A 142 50.50 -38.64 -30.62
C THR A 142 50.01 -37.58 -29.61
N ALA A 143 50.84 -36.58 -29.30
CA ALA A 143 50.48 -35.44 -28.46
C ALA A 143 49.37 -34.59 -29.10
N HIS A 144 49.39 -34.35 -30.41
CA HIS A 144 48.30 -33.67 -31.11
C HIS A 144 46.98 -34.43 -31.03
N VAL A 145 46.99 -35.76 -31.19
CA VAL A 145 45.79 -36.59 -31.02
C VAL A 145 45.26 -36.47 -29.59
N LEU A 146 46.12 -36.54 -28.57
CA LEU A 146 45.74 -36.41 -27.16
C LEU A 146 45.17 -35.02 -26.82
N ILE A 147 45.80 -33.95 -27.33
CA ILE A 147 45.31 -32.58 -27.16
C ILE A 147 43.92 -32.41 -27.80
N ASN A 148 43.71 -32.99 -28.98
CA ASN A 148 42.42 -32.92 -29.67
C ASN A 148 41.33 -33.74 -28.95
N SER A 149 41.66 -34.92 -28.39
CA SER A 149 40.70 -35.68 -27.57
C SER A 149 40.36 -34.96 -26.27
N LEU A 150 41.34 -34.34 -25.60
CA LEU A 150 41.10 -33.57 -24.38
C LEU A 150 40.29 -32.29 -24.64
N LYS A 151 40.50 -31.62 -25.78
CA LYS A 151 39.67 -30.48 -26.21
C LYS A 151 38.22 -30.90 -26.47
N LEU A 152 38.01 -32.04 -27.14
CA LEU A 152 36.68 -32.58 -27.40
C LEU A 152 35.96 -32.94 -26.09
N GLU A 153 36.65 -33.63 -25.18
CA GLU A 153 36.10 -34.01 -23.88
C GLU A 153 35.79 -32.79 -23.00
N ALA A 154 36.63 -31.74 -23.03
CA ALA A 154 36.38 -30.48 -22.34
C ALA A 154 35.13 -29.77 -22.89
N ALA A 155 34.98 -29.70 -24.22
CA ALA A 155 33.80 -29.12 -24.86
C ALA A 155 32.52 -29.91 -24.55
N GLU A 156 32.60 -31.24 -24.48
CA GLU A 156 31.47 -32.10 -24.11
C GLU A 156 31.07 -31.88 -22.64
N ARG A 157 32.02 -31.81 -21.70
CA ARG A 157 31.73 -31.48 -20.30
C ARG A 157 31.10 -30.09 -20.15
N GLU A 158 31.60 -29.09 -20.88
CA GLU A 158 31.02 -27.74 -20.87
C GLU A 158 29.57 -27.74 -21.39
N HIS A 159 29.29 -28.50 -22.45
CA HIS A 159 27.95 -28.66 -23.00
C HIS A 159 27.01 -29.37 -22.01
N GLN A 160 27.45 -30.47 -21.38
CA GLN A 160 26.70 -31.16 -20.33
C GLN A 160 26.42 -30.25 -19.12
N GLN A 161 27.38 -29.41 -18.73
CA GLN A 161 27.21 -28.46 -17.63
C GLN A 161 26.24 -27.31 -18.00
N LYS A 162 26.25 -26.83 -19.25
CA LYS A 162 25.25 -25.90 -19.77
C LYS A 162 23.84 -26.50 -19.72
N ILE A 163 23.64 -27.73 -20.19
CA ILE A 163 22.36 -28.45 -20.11
C ILE A 163 21.89 -28.58 -18.65
N ARG A 164 22.80 -28.96 -17.74
CA ARG A 164 22.49 -29.10 -16.31
C ARG A 164 22.07 -27.77 -15.67
N ASN A 165 22.76 -26.68 -16.00
CA ASN A 165 22.42 -25.34 -15.52
C ASN A 165 21.08 -24.85 -16.07
N GLU A 166 20.78 -25.13 -17.35
CA GLU A 166 19.49 -24.79 -17.96
C GLU A 166 18.34 -25.58 -17.32
N LEU A 167 18.54 -26.87 -17.01
CA LEU A 167 17.56 -27.69 -16.31
C LEU A 167 17.29 -27.16 -14.89
N LEU A 168 18.35 -26.81 -14.14
CA LEU A 168 18.22 -26.17 -12.83
C LEU A 168 17.47 -24.84 -12.91
N SER A 169 17.76 -24.00 -13.92
CA SER A 169 17.07 -22.72 -14.14
C SER A 169 15.58 -22.91 -14.51
N LYS A 170 15.25 -23.95 -15.27
CA LYS A 170 13.84 -24.34 -15.54
C LYS A 170 13.15 -24.80 -14.25
N GLN A 171 13.81 -25.62 -13.44
CA GLN A 171 13.25 -26.12 -12.19
C GLN A 171 13.04 -25.02 -11.14
N THR A 172 13.96 -24.03 -11.03
CA THR A 172 13.76 -22.88 -10.13
C THR A 172 12.59 -22.03 -10.59
N ARG A 173 12.48 -21.69 -11.88
CA ARG A 173 11.32 -20.95 -12.43
C ARG A 173 10.00 -21.67 -12.23
N GLU A 174 9.96 -23.00 -12.39
CA GLU A 174 8.75 -23.79 -12.08
C GLU A 174 8.39 -23.74 -10.60
N ASN A 175 9.38 -23.79 -9.70
CA ASN A 175 9.15 -23.73 -8.27
C ASN A 175 8.68 -22.33 -7.84
N GLU A 176 9.28 -21.27 -8.38
CA GLU A 176 8.85 -19.88 -8.22
C GLU A 176 7.40 -19.69 -8.69
N ALA A 177 7.06 -20.18 -9.88
CA ALA A 177 5.69 -20.11 -10.41
C ALA A 177 4.67 -20.86 -9.52
N LYS A 178 5.02 -22.05 -8.99
CA LYS A 178 4.18 -22.80 -8.04
C LYS A 178 4.01 -22.06 -6.71
N LEU A 179 5.06 -21.38 -6.24
CA LEU A 179 5.06 -20.65 -4.96
C LEU A 179 4.26 -19.35 -5.08
N LEU A 180 4.37 -18.64 -6.21
CA LEU A 180 3.51 -17.51 -6.57
C LEU A 180 2.04 -17.92 -6.69
N ALA A 181 1.72 -18.97 -7.44
CA ALA A 181 0.34 -19.46 -7.56
C ALA A 181 -0.28 -19.85 -6.20
N SER A 182 0.51 -20.47 -5.31
CA SER A 182 0.10 -20.79 -3.94
C SER A 182 -0.15 -19.52 -3.09
N ALA A 183 0.73 -18.51 -3.21
CA ALA A 183 0.58 -17.23 -2.54
C ALA A 183 -0.65 -16.43 -3.03
N GLU A 184 -0.87 -16.38 -4.35
CA GLU A 184 -2.07 -15.80 -4.96
C GLU A 184 -3.34 -16.50 -4.47
N GLN A 185 -3.37 -17.84 -4.48
CA GLN A 185 -4.53 -18.59 -4.00
C GLN A 185 -4.81 -18.33 -2.50
N SER A 186 -3.77 -18.24 -1.67
CA SER A 186 -3.88 -17.87 -0.26
C SER A 186 -4.44 -16.45 -0.07
N ALA A 187 -3.94 -15.47 -0.85
CA ALA A 187 -4.42 -14.09 -0.82
C ALA A 187 -5.89 -13.97 -1.28
N VAL A 188 -6.28 -14.69 -2.33
CA VAL A 188 -7.67 -14.76 -2.81
C VAL A 188 -8.59 -15.38 -1.75
N GLU A 189 -8.15 -16.43 -1.04
CA GLU A 189 -8.92 -16.98 0.08
C GLU A 189 -9.03 -16.00 1.26
N ALA A 190 -7.98 -15.26 1.60
CA ALA A 190 -8.01 -14.25 2.65
C ALA A 190 -9.01 -13.12 2.32
N LEU A 191 -8.93 -12.53 1.12
CA LEU A 191 -9.87 -11.52 0.64
C LEU A 191 -11.30 -12.04 0.58
N LYS A 192 -11.50 -13.32 0.23
CA LYS A 192 -12.83 -13.96 0.24
C LYS A 192 -13.40 -14.10 1.65
N ARG A 193 -12.57 -14.44 2.65
CA ARG A 193 -12.99 -14.48 4.08
C ARG A 193 -13.33 -13.09 4.62
N GLU A 194 -12.53 -12.08 4.28
CA GLU A 194 -12.78 -10.69 4.66
C GLU A 194 -14.07 -10.15 4.03
N THR A 195 -14.24 -10.34 2.71
CA THR A 195 -15.47 -9.96 1.98
C THR A 195 -16.71 -10.64 2.57
N GLN A 196 -16.61 -11.92 2.95
CA GLN A 196 -17.72 -12.62 3.60
C GLN A 196 -18.00 -12.08 5.02
N THR A 197 -16.97 -11.66 5.75
CA THR A 197 -17.13 -11.06 7.09
C THR A 197 -17.81 -9.69 7.00
N ILE A 198 -17.40 -8.85 6.05
CA ILE A 198 -18.06 -7.57 5.75
C ILE A 198 -19.51 -7.79 5.32
N ARG A 199 -19.78 -8.74 4.41
CA ARG A 199 -21.14 -9.11 4.00
C ARG A 199 -22.01 -9.52 5.19
N ASN A 200 -21.52 -10.42 6.04
CA ASN A 200 -22.25 -10.87 7.23
C ASN A 200 -22.55 -9.71 8.20
N SER A 201 -21.61 -8.78 8.36
CA SER A 201 -21.78 -7.57 9.18
C SER A 201 -22.85 -6.64 8.60
N MET A 202 -22.80 -6.36 7.30
CA MET A 202 -23.83 -5.56 6.61
C MET A 202 -25.20 -6.23 6.63
N GLU A 203 -25.30 -7.54 6.42
CA GLU A 203 -26.57 -8.28 6.56
C GLU A 203 -27.14 -8.15 7.98
N HIS A 204 -26.30 -8.16 9.02
CA HIS A 204 -26.73 -7.96 10.40
C HIS A 204 -27.23 -6.52 10.64
N GLN A 205 -26.54 -5.52 10.10
CA GLN A 205 -26.99 -4.12 10.15
C GLN A 205 -28.31 -3.89 9.40
N CYS A 206 -28.47 -4.47 8.21
CA CYS A 206 -29.73 -4.41 7.46
C CYS A 206 -30.89 -5.02 8.27
N ARG A 207 -30.73 -6.23 8.81
CA ARG A 207 -31.78 -6.87 9.64
C ARG A 207 -32.09 -6.05 10.91
N PHE A 208 -31.11 -5.41 11.52
CA PHE A 208 -31.31 -4.52 12.66
C PHE A 208 -32.13 -3.27 12.28
N LEU A 209 -31.81 -2.63 11.15
CA LEU A 209 -32.55 -1.48 10.63
C LEU A 209 -33.97 -1.87 10.17
N GLU A 210 -34.15 -3.03 9.52
CA GLU A 210 -35.46 -3.60 9.18
C GLU A 210 -36.31 -3.81 10.44
N THR A 211 -35.72 -4.36 11.50
CA THR A 211 -36.41 -4.57 12.79
C THR A 211 -36.79 -3.24 13.45
N GLN A 212 -35.94 -2.21 13.39
CA GLN A 212 -36.30 -0.88 13.88
C GLN A 212 -37.42 -0.23 13.05
N LEU A 213 -37.36 -0.35 11.73
CA LEU A 213 -38.37 0.20 10.82
C LEU A 213 -39.72 -0.48 11.04
N GLN A 214 -39.75 -1.81 11.17
CA GLN A 214 -40.96 -2.55 11.51
C GLN A 214 -41.51 -2.11 12.87
N LYS A 215 -40.66 -1.95 13.90
CA LYS A 215 -41.10 -1.47 15.20
C LYS A 215 -41.69 -0.06 15.13
N GLN A 216 -41.10 0.86 14.37
CA GLN A 216 -41.66 2.19 14.14
C GLN A 216 -42.99 2.16 13.37
N GLN A 217 -43.14 1.24 12.40
CA GLN A 217 -44.42 1.04 11.70
C GLN A 217 -45.50 0.49 12.63
N GLU A 218 -45.16 -0.47 13.50
CA GLU A 218 -46.06 -1.00 14.53
C GLU A 218 -46.48 0.09 15.52
N GLU A 219 -45.52 0.87 16.06
CA GLU A 219 -45.79 2.01 16.94
C GLU A 219 -46.67 3.08 16.26
N SER A 220 -46.38 3.42 14.99
CA SER A 220 -47.18 4.36 14.19
C SER A 220 -48.60 3.83 13.93
N SER A 221 -48.75 2.55 13.62
CA SER A 221 -50.07 1.94 13.39
C SER A 221 -50.90 1.90 14.68
N ALA A 222 -50.26 1.69 15.83
CA ALA A 222 -50.90 1.70 17.14
C ALA A 222 -51.31 3.12 17.58
N THR A 223 -50.57 4.18 17.19
CA THR A 223 -51.02 5.56 17.41
C THR A 223 -52.15 5.94 16.46
N GLU A 224 -52.11 5.51 15.19
CA GLU A 224 -53.20 5.71 14.24
C GLU A 224 -54.49 5.01 14.70
N GLU A 225 -54.42 3.77 15.20
CA GLU A 225 -55.58 3.05 15.73
C GLU A 225 -56.17 3.73 16.99
N LYS A 226 -55.31 4.26 17.87
CA LYS A 226 -55.75 5.06 19.05
C LYS A 226 -56.46 6.34 18.62
N LEU A 227 -55.88 7.10 17.68
CA LEU A 227 -56.49 8.31 17.14
C LEU A 227 -57.83 8.00 16.46
N ARG A 228 -57.90 6.90 15.70
CA ARG A 228 -59.13 6.45 15.04
C ARG A 228 -60.23 6.08 16.04
N LYS A 229 -59.90 5.42 17.15
CA LYS A 229 -60.85 5.13 18.25
C LYS A 229 -61.37 6.41 18.89
N LEU A 230 -60.48 7.35 19.24
CA LEU A 230 -60.87 8.66 19.79
C LEU A 230 -61.78 9.45 18.82
N LEU A 231 -61.50 9.39 17.52
CA LEU A 231 -62.32 10.05 16.49
C LEU A 231 -63.70 9.37 16.35
N GLU A 232 -63.77 8.04 16.45
CA GLU A 232 -65.04 7.31 16.46
C GLU A 232 -65.87 7.58 17.73
N GLU A 233 -65.22 7.66 18.90
CA GLU A 233 -65.85 8.04 20.17
C GLU A 233 -66.37 9.49 20.13
N ALA A 234 -65.57 10.44 19.63
CA ALA A 234 -65.98 11.83 19.44
C ALA A 234 -67.15 11.95 18.45
N ASN A 235 -67.15 11.20 17.35
CA ASN A 235 -68.27 11.17 16.40
C ASN A 235 -69.54 10.55 17.01
N LYS A 236 -69.42 9.52 17.85
CA LYS A 236 -70.56 8.95 18.60
C LYS A 236 -71.12 9.99 19.57
N ALA A 237 -70.28 10.67 20.34
CA ALA A 237 -70.68 11.73 21.26
C ALA A 237 -71.36 12.91 20.54
N ALA A 238 -70.81 13.35 19.40
CA ALA A 238 -71.41 14.40 18.57
C ALA A 238 -72.78 13.97 18.00
N SER A 239 -72.91 12.71 17.55
CA SER A 239 -74.19 12.16 17.07
C SER A 239 -75.26 12.09 18.17
N THR A 240 -74.89 11.65 19.37
CA THR A 240 -75.82 11.64 20.52
C THR A 240 -76.22 13.06 20.93
N LEU A 241 -75.27 14.02 20.93
CA LEU A 241 -75.55 15.40 21.30
C LEU A 241 -76.45 16.09 20.25
N GLN A 242 -76.21 15.84 18.95
CA GLN A 242 -77.08 16.31 17.87
C GLN A 242 -78.50 15.69 17.95
N SER A 243 -78.61 14.43 18.36
CA SER A 243 -79.91 13.77 18.62
C SER A 243 -80.63 14.41 19.80
N ASN A 244 -79.95 14.62 20.93
CA ASN A 244 -80.52 15.27 22.11
C ASN A 244 -80.97 16.71 21.79
N GLN A 245 -80.18 17.46 21.00
CA GLN A 245 -80.51 18.81 20.54
C GLN A 245 -81.78 18.83 19.68
N LYS A 246 -81.95 17.87 18.75
CA LYS A 246 -83.19 17.74 17.95
C LYS A 246 -84.41 17.44 18.82
N VAL A 247 -84.29 16.56 19.81
CA VAL A 247 -85.36 16.27 20.78
C VAL A 247 -85.68 17.51 21.63
N LEU A 248 -84.66 18.31 21.97
CA LEU A 248 -84.79 19.58 22.67
C LEU A 248 -85.66 20.58 21.90
N LEU A 249 -85.28 20.81 20.63
CA LEU A 249 -85.95 21.77 19.76
C LEU A 249 -87.39 21.35 19.48
N ALA A 250 -87.64 20.07 19.18
CA ALA A 250 -89.00 19.55 19.03
C ALA A 250 -89.87 19.73 20.29
N LYS A 251 -89.28 19.57 21.50
CA LYS A 251 -89.99 19.82 22.77
C LYS A 251 -90.26 21.31 22.99
N GLN A 252 -89.33 22.19 22.59
CA GLN A 252 -89.48 23.65 22.68
C GLN A 252 -90.55 24.17 21.69
N GLU A 253 -90.52 23.70 20.44
CA GLU A 253 -91.52 24.02 19.42
C GLU A 253 -92.93 23.57 19.85
N ALA A 254 -93.06 22.36 20.40
CA ALA A 254 -94.34 21.86 20.95
C ALA A 254 -94.87 22.75 22.09
N HIS A 255 -94.00 23.22 23.00
CA HIS A 255 -94.38 24.12 24.09
C HIS A 255 -94.85 25.49 23.57
N THR A 256 -94.12 26.09 22.62
CA THR A 256 -94.53 27.38 22.02
C THR A 256 -95.86 27.27 21.26
N LEU A 257 -96.10 26.17 20.56
CA LEU A 257 -97.36 25.91 19.87
C LEU A 257 -98.53 25.70 20.86
N GLN A 258 -98.26 25.17 22.05
CA GLN A 258 -99.27 25.03 23.11
C GLN A 258 -99.64 26.39 23.71
N GLN A 259 -98.66 27.21 24.12
CA GLN A 259 -98.91 28.58 24.61
C GLN A 259 -99.69 29.41 23.58
N GLN A 260 -99.34 29.31 22.30
CA GLN A 260 -100.04 30.05 21.25
C GLN A 260 -101.52 29.64 21.12
N LYS A 261 -101.86 28.36 21.37
CA LYS A 261 -103.26 27.89 21.40
C LYS A 261 -104.01 28.34 22.65
N GLU A 262 -103.34 28.52 23.77
CA GLU A 262 -103.93 29.02 25.02
C GLU A 262 -104.27 30.51 24.89
N PHE A 263 -103.32 31.35 24.42
CA PHE A 263 -103.60 32.76 24.12
C PHE A 263 -104.72 32.95 23.10
N GLN A 264 -104.80 32.10 22.07
CA GLN A 264 -105.89 32.19 21.08
C GLN A 264 -107.27 31.88 21.67
N LYS A 265 -107.37 31.05 22.71
CA LYS A 265 -108.64 30.81 23.43
C LYS A 265 -109.07 32.01 24.26
N GLU A 266 -108.11 32.67 24.93
CA GLU A 266 -108.39 33.84 25.76
C GLU A 266 -108.88 35.03 24.92
N ILE A 267 -108.28 35.26 23.75
CA ILE A 267 -108.72 36.29 22.80
C ILE A 267 -110.17 36.06 22.35
N ASN A 268 -110.52 34.82 22.00
CA ASN A 268 -111.88 34.49 21.56
C ASN A 268 -112.91 34.67 22.69
N ALA A 269 -112.57 34.27 23.93
CA ALA A 269 -113.44 34.46 25.09
C ALA A 269 -113.69 35.95 25.42
N ALA A 270 -112.67 36.81 25.24
CA ALA A 270 -112.81 38.24 25.40
C ALA A 270 -113.73 38.87 24.34
N GLN A 271 -113.65 38.40 23.08
CA GLN A 271 -114.51 38.89 21.99
C GLN A 271 -116.00 38.57 22.23
N GLU A 272 -116.33 37.39 22.75
CA GLU A 272 -117.72 37.03 23.10
C GLU A 272 -118.28 37.83 24.31
N ALA A 273 -117.43 38.42 25.15
CA ALA A 273 -117.88 39.28 26.24
C ALA A 273 -118.30 40.67 25.71
N VAL A 274 -117.55 41.22 24.76
CA VAL A 274 -117.84 42.53 24.14
C VAL A 274 -119.17 42.51 23.37
N ILE A 275 -119.45 41.44 22.63
CA ILE A 275 -120.71 41.28 21.90
C ILE A 275 -121.92 41.27 22.86
N ARG A 276 -121.78 40.66 24.04
CA ARG A 276 -122.85 40.62 25.06
C ARG A 276 -123.06 41.94 25.80
N SER A 277 -122.04 42.81 25.89
CA SER A 277 -122.23 44.18 26.40
C SER A 277 -122.90 45.11 25.38
N GLN A 278 -122.72 44.86 24.09
CA GLN A 278 -123.31 45.69 23.03
C GLN A 278 -124.84 45.57 23.02
N THR A 279 -125.37 44.33 23.10
CA THR A 279 -126.81 44.06 23.04
C THR A 279 -127.61 44.65 24.22
N VAL A 280 -126.97 44.92 25.37
CA VAL A 280 -127.64 45.49 26.56
C VAL A 280 -127.78 47.02 26.47
N LEU A 281 -127.02 47.67 25.58
CA LEU A 281 -127.16 49.10 25.32
C LEU A 281 -128.32 49.38 24.36
N ASP A 282 -128.49 48.54 23.33
CA ASP A 282 -129.57 48.67 22.34
C ASP A 282 -130.97 48.55 23.00
N ASP A 283 -131.12 47.62 23.96
CA ASP A 283 -132.37 47.43 24.75
C ASP A 283 -132.76 48.65 25.62
N LYS A 284 -131.86 49.63 25.82
CA LYS A 284 -132.10 50.80 26.70
C LYS A 284 -132.42 52.10 25.95
N GLU A 285 -132.21 52.17 24.63
CA GLU A 285 -132.68 53.31 23.82
C GLU A 285 -134.17 53.21 23.47
N GLU A 286 -134.77 52.01 23.55
CA GLU A 286 -136.20 51.79 23.21
C GLU A 286 -137.18 52.23 24.33
N GLU A 287 -136.81 52.09 25.61
CA GLU A 287 -137.63 52.58 26.76
C GLU A 287 -137.78 54.11 26.79
N VAL A 288 -136.74 54.85 26.38
CA VAL A 288 -136.73 56.33 26.43
C VAL A 288 -137.72 56.95 25.43
N SER A 289 -138.02 56.24 24.34
CA SER A 289 -138.95 56.70 23.30
C SER A 289 -140.43 56.55 23.68
N GLN A 290 -140.76 55.68 24.64
CA GLN A 290 -142.16 55.39 25.02
C GLN A 290 -142.73 56.37 26.07
N LEU A 291 -141.88 57.06 26.84
CA LEU A 291 -142.30 58.00 27.88
C LEU A 291 -142.67 59.40 27.34
N HIS A 292 -142.29 59.74 26.10
CA HIS A 292 -142.55 61.06 25.51
C HIS A 292 -143.97 61.25 24.94
N THR A 293 -144.75 60.18 24.77
CA THR A 293 -146.11 60.23 24.20
C THR A 293 -147.21 60.41 25.25
N VAL A 294 -147.01 59.91 26.48
CA VAL A 294 -148.06 59.92 27.53
C VAL A 294 -148.27 61.30 28.17
N ILE A 295 -147.21 62.13 28.23
CA ILE A 295 -147.24 63.46 28.86
C ILE A 295 -148.13 64.47 28.10
N LYS A 296 -148.50 64.17 26.85
CA LYS A 296 -149.18 65.12 25.96
C LYS A 296 -150.70 65.21 26.16
N ASP A 297 -151.35 64.11 26.55
CA ASP A 297 -152.83 64.00 26.52
C ASP A 297 -153.52 64.26 27.88
N LEU A 298 -152.77 64.33 28.99
CA LEU A 298 -153.32 64.57 30.34
C LEU A 298 -153.60 66.05 30.68
N SER A 299 -153.23 66.99 29.81
CA SER A 299 -153.29 68.44 30.09
C SER A 299 -154.65 69.11 29.83
N ALA A 300 -155.64 68.39 29.26
CA ALA A 300 -156.85 69.00 28.71
C ALA A 300 -158.16 68.73 29.47
N THR A 301 -158.18 67.83 30.46
CA THR A 301 -159.43 67.37 31.13
C THR A 301 -159.47 67.54 32.64
N ILE A 302 -158.37 67.96 33.28
CA ILE A 302 -158.30 68.20 34.74
C ILE A 302 -159.20 69.37 35.18
N ALA A 303 -159.38 70.40 34.33
CA ALA A 303 -160.04 71.67 34.67
C ALA A 303 -161.57 71.63 34.88
N LYS A 304 -162.17 70.54 35.39
CA LYS A 304 -163.62 70.46 35.62
C LYS A 304 -164.13 69.58 36.77
N ILE A 305 -163.34 68.68 37.36
CA ILE A 305 -163.81 67.81 38.46
C ILE A 305 -162.85 67.83 39.67
N GLU A 306 -162.19 68.96 39.91
CA GLU A 306 -161.46 69.31 41.15
C GLU A 306 -162.42 69.62 42.35
N LEU A 307 -163.70 69.29 42.21
CA LEU A 307 -164.84 69.88 42.93
C LEU A 307 -165.11 69.45 44.40
N SER A 308 -164.94 68.17 44.74
CA SER A 308 -165.65 67.64 45.94
C SER A 308 -165.24 66.24 46.47
N THR A 309 -164.34 65.52 45.82
CA THR A 309 -163.98 64.13 46.22
C THR A 309 -162.47 63.93 46.42
N GLU A 310 -161.65 64.91 46.01
CA GLU A 310 -160.19 64.91 46.11
C GLU A 310 -159.74 65.01 47.59
N GLU A 311 -160.38 65.88 48.39
CA GLU A 311 -160.03 66.17 49.80
C GLU A 311 -160.19 64.99 50.80
N ALA A 312 -160.57 63.79 50.37
CA ALA A 312 -160.77 62.62 51.24
C ALA A 312 -160.09 61.33 50.77
N GLU A 313 -159.53 61.29 49.54
CA GLU A 313 -158.73 60.17 49.04
C GLU A 313 -157.23 60.51 48.99
N GLU A 314 -156.85 61.80 48.83
CA GLU A 314 -155.44 62.25 48.81
C GLU A 314 -154.67 61.91 50.11
N GLU A 315 -155.27 62.03 51.30
CA GLU A 315 -154.57 61.78 52.58
C GLU A 315 -154.24 60.28 52.82
N MET A 316 -154.78 59.36 52.00
CA MET A 316 -154.49 57.91 52.10
C MET A 316 -153.41 57.44 51.12
N ASP A 317 -153.37 58.01 49.92
CA ASP A 317 -152.40 57.62 48.89
C ASP A 317 -151.00 58.24 49.12
N ASP A 318 -150.92 59.45 49.71
CA ASP A 318 -149.64 60.09 50.05
C ASP A 318 -148.78 59.24 51.01
N LEU A 319 -149.40 58.61 52.01
CA LEU A 319 -148.71 57.72 52.96
C LEU A 319 -148.29 56.36 52.35
N HIS A 320 -148.89 55.96 51.23
CA HIS A 320 -148.48 54.79 50.47
C HIS A 320 -147.35 55.12 49.47
N ALA A 321 -147.37 56.31 48.87
CA ALA A 321 -146.32 56.78 47.97
C ALA A 321 -144.96 56.97 48.68
N GLU A 322 -144.94 57.59 49.87
CA GLU A 322 -143.70 57.82 50.64
C GLU A 322 -143.02 56.49 51.05
N ASN A 323 -143.82 55.48 51.40
CA ASN A 323 -143.32 54.15 51.78
C ASN A 323 -142.68 53.40 50.59
N GLU A 324 -143.26 53.54 49.39
CA GLU A 324 -142.72 52.90 48.19
C GLU A 324 -141.46 53.61 47.65
N GLU A 325 -141.36 54.95 47.77
CA GLU A 325 -140.15 55.70 47.43
C GLU A 325 -138.97 55.29 48.33
N LEU A 326 -139.19 55.18 49.65
CA LEU A 326 -138.17 54.73 50.59
C LEU A 326 -137.68 53.31 50.29
N HIS A 327 -138.56 52.39 49.91
CA HIS A 327 -138.18 51.04 49.49
C HIS A 327 -137.28 51.03 48.25
N LYS A 328 -137.67 51.78 47.19
CA LYS A 328 -136.86 51.93 45.96
C LYS A 328 -135.48 52.53 46.26
N LYS A 329 -135.40 53.50 47.18
CA LYS A 329 -134.13 54.15 47.58
C LYS A 329 -133.19 53.21 48.33
N VAL A 330 -133.73 52.33 49.18
CA VAL A 330 -132.95 51.28 49.85
C VAL A 330 -132.44 50.23 48.86
N GLU A 331 -133.25 49.82 47.89
CA GLU A 331 -132.85 48.85 46.86
C GLU A 331 -131.73 49.39 45.95
N VAL A 332 -131.81 50.65 45.52
CA VAL A 332 -130.73 51.30 44.74
C VAL A 332 -129.42 51.31 45.54
N MET A 333 -129.43 51.73 46.81
CA MET A 333 -128.20 51.72 47.64
C MET A 333 -127.65 50.31 47.90
N GLN A 334 -128.49 49.28 48.00
CA GLN A 334 -128.03 47.89 48.13
C GLN A 334 -127.36 47.38 46.84
N ASN A 335 -127.93 47.74 45.68
CA ASN A 335 -127.36 47.39 44.37
C ASN A 335 -126.03 48.13 44.11
N GLU A 336 -125.92 49.42 44.47
CA GLU A 336 -124.67 50.17 44.41
C GLU A 336 -123.59 49.59 45.34
N LYS A 337 -123.96 49.21 46.57
CA LYS A 337 -123.06 48.53 47.51
C LYS A 337 -122.53 47.21 46.92
N LEU A 338 -123.40 46.38 46.34
CA LEU A 338 -123.00 45.13 45.68
C LEU A 338 -122.10 45.37 44.46
N ALA A 339 -122.34 46.43 43.68
CA ALA A 339 -121.47 46.83 42.57
C ALA A 339 -120.08 47.28 43.06
N MET A 340 -120.02 48.04 44.15
CA MET A 340 -118.76 48.47 44.79
C MET A 340 -117.99 47.28 45.39
N GLU A 341 -118.66 46.34 46.05
CA GLU A 341 -118.01 45.11 46.56
C GLU A 341 -117.46 44.23 45.42
N LYS A 342 -118.18 44.12 44.30
CA LYS A 342 -117.67 43.42 43.09
C LYS A 342 -116.44 44.11 42.51
N LYS A 343 -116.43 45.45 42.43
CA LYS A 343 -115.27 46.24 42.00
C LYS A 343 -114.07 46.08 42.94
N MET A 344 -114.28 46.10 44.26
CA MET A 344 -113.21 45.84 45.24
C MET A 344 -112.61 44.44 45.07
N LYS A 345 -113.43 43.40 44.88
CA LYS A 345 -112.96 42.03 44.66
C LYS A 345 -112.19 41.88 43.34
N ALA A 346 -112.60 42.59 42.29
CA ALA A 346 -111.83 42.66 41.04
C ALA A 346 -110.45 43.31 41.26
N ILE A 347 -110.41 44.49 41.89
CA ILE A 347 -109.16 45.20 42.20
C ILE A 347 -108.24 44.37 43.11
N GLN A 348 -108.78 43.64 44.09
CA GLN A 348 -108.00 42.72 44.93
C GLN A 348 -107.41 41.55 44.13
N LYS A 349 -108.18 40.98 43.19
CA LYS A 349 -107.69 39.92 42.28
C LYS A 349 -106.58 40.47 41.36
N ASP A 350 -106.79 41.65 40.80
CA ASP A 350 -105.82 42.29 39.91
C ASP A 350 -104.55 42.70 40.65
N HIS A 351 -104.65 43.12 41.92
CA HIS A 351 -103.51 43.39 42.78
C HIS A 351 -102.70 42.12 43.07
N ALA A 352 -103.35 41.00 43.40
CA ALA A 352 -102.67 39.71 43.61
C ALA A 352 -102.01 39.19 42.32
N ASN A 353 -102.65 39.40 41.15
CA ASN A 353 -102.03 39.11 39.85
C ASN A 353 -100.79 40.00 39.60
N LEU A 354 -100.84 41.29 39.98
CA LEU A 354 -99.72 42.21 39.86
C LEU A 354 -98.54 41.82 40.77
N GLU A 355 -98.82 41.37 42.00
CA GLU A 355 -97.81 40.83 42.91
C GLU A 355 -97.17 39.55 42.35
N GLY A 356 -97.98 38.65 41.76
CA GLY A 356 -97.49 37.48 41.04
C GLY A 356 -96.54 37.85 39.89
N MET A 357 -96.94 38.78 39.02
CA MET A 357 -96.09 39.28 37.94
C MET A 357 -94.84 40.01 38.45
N ALA A 358 -94.92 40.74 39.57
CA ALA A 358 -93.77 41.39 40.17
C ALA A 358 -92.75 40.37 40.72
N MET A 359 -93.23 39.28 41.33
CA MET A 359 -92.39 38.18 41.80
C MET A 359 -91.77 37.39 40.63
N GLU A 360 -92.54 37.14 39.56
CA GLU A 360 -92.02 36.52 38.33
C GLU A 360 -90.95 37.39 37.66
N LEU A 361 -91.17 38.71 37.54
CA LEU A 361 -90.16 39.66 37.05
C LEU A 361 -88.92 39.72 37.94
N HIS A 362 -89.05 39.52 39.25
CA HIS A 362 -87.90 39.45 40.15
C HIS A 362 -87.10 38.17 39.94
N MET A 363 -87.78 37.02 39.86
CA MET A 363 -87.18 35.72 39.56
C MET A 363 -86.48 35.72 38.19
N LEU A 364 -87.10 36.29 37.16
CA LEU A 364 -86.52 36.44 35.82
C LEU A 364 -85.26 37.33 35.82
N LYS A 365 -85.27 38.43 36.58
CA LYS A 365 -84.06 39.27 36.75
C LYS A 365 -82.94 38.49 37.45
N GLU A 366 -83.27 37.69 38.47
CA GLU A 366 -82.28 36.89 39.19
C GLU A 366 -81.73 35.73 38.33
N THR A 367 -82.55 35.08 37.50
CA THR A 367 -82.07 34.09 36.54
C THR A 367 -81.17 34.74 35.48
N VAL A 368 -81.55 35.89 34.94
CA VAL A 368 -80.73 36.62 33.97
C VAL A 368 -79.39 37.04 34.57
N GLU A 369 -79.34 37.51 35.82
CA GLU A 369 -78.05 37.86 36.46
C GLU A 369 -77.20 36.62 36.78
N ARG A 370 -77.82 35.50 37.19
CA ARG A 370 -77.10 34.22 37.36
C ARG A 370 -76.51 33.73 36.04
N ASP A 371 -77.28 33.77 34.96
CA ASP A 371 -76.80 33.41 33.61
C ASP A 371 -75.70 34.38 33.15
N ARG A 372 -75.83 35.68 33.43
CA ARG A 372 -74.81 36.71 33.16
C ARG A 372 -73.48 36.37 33.84
N VAL A 373 -73.50 36.00 35.12
CA VAL A 373 -72.30 35.58 35.87
C VAL A 373 -71.73 34.26 35.34
N ILE A 374 -72.58 33.31 34.93
CA ILE A 374 -72.14 32.05 34.30
C ILE A 374 -71.45 32.31 32.95
N HIS A 375 -71.96 33.24 32.13
CA HIS A 375 -71.32 33.64 30.88
C HIS A 375 -70.04 34.47 31.11
N GLU A 376 -70.01 35.38 32.09
CA GLU A 376 -68.80 36.13 32.46
C GLU A 376 -67.67 35.20 32.95
N THR A 377 -67.99 34.21 33.79
CA THR A 377 -67.02 33.21 34.26
C THR A 377 -66.53 32.29 33.15
N LYS A 378 -67.42 31.82 32.26
CA LYS A 378 -67.02 31.04 31.06
C LYS A 378 -66.13 31.84 30.11
N ASN A 379 -66.43 33.13 29.91
CA ASN A 379 -65.58 34.03 29.11
C ASN A 379 -64.22 34.27 29.79
N ALA A 380 -64.18 34.39 31.12
CA ALA A 380 -62.93 34.49 31.87
C ALA A 380 -62.08 33.23 31.71
N THR A 381 -62.67 32.02 31.83
CA THR A 381 -61.94 30.76 31.63
C THR A 381 -61.48 30.58 30.18
N ALA A 382 -62.33 30.90 29.20
CA ALA A 382 -61.95 30.84 27.79
C ALA A 382 -60.81 31.82 27.45
N ASN A 383 -60.78 33.00 28.08
CA ASN A 383 -59.67 33.93 27.94
C ASN A 383 -58.39 33.43 28.63
N THR A 384 -58.47 32.80 29.81
CA THR A 384 -57.27 32.20 30.44
C THR A 384 -56.72 31.03 29.61
N ASP A 385 -57.60 30.19 29.07
CA ASP A 385 -57.21 29.08 28.20
C ASP A 385 -56.58 29.58 26.90
N LEU A 386 -57.13 30.66 26.32
CA LEU A 386 -56.52 31.32 25.17
C LEU A 386 -55.14 31.91 25.51
N THR A 387 -54.95 32.53 26.67
CA THR A 387 -53.62 33.03 27.08
C THR A 387 -52.62 31.90 27.27
N ASN A 388 -53.03 30.77 27.87
CA ASN A 388 -52.19 29.59 28.03
C ASN A 388 -51.81 29.01 26.67
N LEU A 389 -52.78 28.77 25.78
CA LEU A 389 -52.54 28.27 24.42
C LEU A 389 -51.65 29.21 23.59
N THR A 390 -51.73 30.53 23.79
CA THR A 390 -50.79 31.46 23.14
C THR A 390 -49.39 31.40 23.72
N SER A 391 -49.25 31.18 25.05
CA SER A 391 -47.96 30.96 25.71
C SER A 391 -47.32 29.66 25.20
N ASP A 392 -48.03 28.54 25.27
CA ASP A 392 -47.55 27.22 24.82
C ASP A 392 -47.13 27.25 23.34
N ARG A 393 -47.91 27.94 22.49
CA ARG A 393 -47.58 28.15 21.08
C ARG A 393 -46.28 28.93 20.90
N ASP A 394 -46.05 29.96 21.71
CA ASP A 394 -44.87 30.81 21.58
C ASP A 394 -43.62 30.17 22.23
N GLU A 395 -43.79 29.32 23.25
CA GLU A 395 -42.77 28.41 23.76
C GLU A 395 -42.37 27.36 22.71
N ALA A 396 -43.33 26.64 22.12
CA ALA A 396 -43.07 25.69 21.04
C ALA A 396 -42.42 26.35 19.81
N ARG A 397 -42.73 27.63 19.52
CA ARG A 397 -42.03 28.41 18.49
C ARG A 397 -40.58 28.73 18.86
N ALA A 398 -40.31 29.04 20.13
CA ALA A 398 -38.96 29.25 20.62
C ALA A 398 -38.13 27.95 20.53
N GLU A 399 -38.70 26.80 20.92
CA GLU A 399 -38.07 25.49 20.75
C GLU A 399 -37.76 25.17 19.28
N VAL A 400 -38.71 25.42 18.36
CA VAL A 400 -38.49 25.23 16.92
C VAL A 400 -37.39 26.14 16.37
N LEU A 401 -37.22 27.35 16.90
CA LEU A 401 -36.13 28.25 16.52
C LEU A 401 -34.78 27.79 17.09
N ASP A 402 -34.73 27.32 18.33
CA ASP A 402 -33.52 26.75 18.93
C ASP A 402 -33.09 25.46 18.22
N LEU A 403 -34.01 24.53 17.96
CA LEU A 403 -33.74 23.31 17.18
C LEU A 403 -33.24 23.62 15.76
N LYS A 404 -33.79 24.65 15.09
CA LYS A 404 -33.27 25.13 13.80
C LYS A 404 -31.87 25.73 13.92
N SER A 405 -31.58 26.47 14.98
CA SER A 405 -30.25 27.01 15.27
C SER A 405 -29.23 25.90 15.48
N ARG A 406 -29.56 24.89 16.30
CA ARG A 406 -28.74 23.70 16.54
C ARG A 406 -28.52 22.88 15.28
N LEU A 407 -29.55 22.72 14.43
CA LEU A 407 -29.43 22.05 13.14
C LEU A 407 -28.49 22.82 12.20
N ALA A 408 -28.59 24.14 12.14
CA ALA A 408 -27.70 24.97 11.32
C ALA A 408 -26.23 24.89 11.81
N ALA A 409 -26.01 24.89 13.13
CA ALA A 409 -24.68 24.69 13.72
C ALA A 409 -24.12 23.30 13.38
N ALA A 410 -24.89 22.23 13.59
CA ALA A 410 -24.46 20.86 13.28
C ALA A 410 -24.18 20.64 11.79
N LEU A 411 -24.90 21.33 10.88
CA LEU A 411 -24.60 21.31 9.45
C LEU A 411 -23.30 22.04 9.11
N ALA A 412 -22.99 23.16 9.79
CA ALA A 412 -21.72 23.86 9.63
C ALA A 412 -20.54 23.03 10.17
N ASP A 413 -20.69 22.38 11.33
CA ASP A 413 -19.68 21.48 11.89
C ASP A 413 -19.41 20.29 10.97
N LEU A 414 -20.45 19.73 10.36
CA LEU A 414 -20.34 18.64 9.38
C LEU A 414 -19.63 19.07 8.09
N ASP A 415 -19.84 20.32 7.64
CA ASP A 415 -19.14 20.87 6.48
C ASP A 415 -17.65 21.12 6.79
N ILE A 416 -17.34 21.69 7.96
CA ILE A 416 -15.96 21.84 8.45
C ILE A 416 -15.27 20.48 8.49
N ALA A 417 -15.89 19.47 9.11
CA ALA A 417 -15.35 18.12 9.21
C ALA A 417 -15.11 17.46 7.83
N ARG A 418 -15.96 17.74 6.83
CA ARG A 418 -15.73 17.32 5.44
C ARG A 418 -14.51 18.02 4.84
N THR A 419 -14.42 19.35 4.96
CA THR A 419 -13.27 20.09 4.42
C THR A 419 -11.94 19.68 5.06
N ASP A 420 -11.93 19.32 6.34
CA ASP A 420 -10.73 18.80 7.02
C ASP A 420 -10.41 17.35 6.61
N ALA A 421 -11.41 16.51 6.35
CA ALA A 421 -11.19 15.19 5.74
C ALA A 421 -10.63 15.30 4.31
N ASP A 422 -11.13 16.23 3.49
CA ASP A 422 -10.65 16.49 2.12
C ASP A 422 -9.22 17.07 2.13
N ARG A 423 -8.89 17.93 3.11
CA ARG A 423 -7.52 18.40 3.35
C ARG A 423 -6.61 17.25 3.76
N ALA A 424 -7.05 16.36 4.66
CA ALA A 424 -6.27 15.22 5.13
C ALA A 424 -6.01 14.19 4.02
N THR A 425 -7.01 13.87 3.18
CA THR A 425 -6.83 12.98 2.02
C THR A 425 -5.91 13.60 0.97
N THR A 426 -6.05 14.89 0.67
CA THR A 426 -5.13 15.62 -0.22
C THR A 426 -3.70 15.63 0.33
N ALA A 427 -3.51 15.89 1.62
CA ALA A 427 -2.19 15.86 2.26
C ALA A 427 -1.58 14.45 2.22
N SER A 428 -2.39 13.41 2.47
CA SER A 428 -1.94 12.01 2.38
C SER A 428 -1.54 11.62 0.95
N SER A 429 -2.30 12.06 -0.05
CA SER A 429 -1.99 11.83 -1.47
C SER A 429 -0.68 12.53 -1.87
N ASN A 430 -0.48 13.79 -1.45
CA ASN A 430 0.76 14.52 -1.69
C ASN A 430 1.97 13.84 -1.03
N LEU A 431 1.81 13.33 0.21
CA LEU A 431 2.87 12.58 0.89
C LEU A 431 3.18 11.24 0.21
N GLN A 432 2.15 10.53 -0.27
CA GLN A 432 2.36 9.30 -1.05
C GLN A 432 3.12 9.59 -2.35
N MET A 433 2.71 10.60 -3.12
CA MET A 433 3.41 11.01 -4.35
C MET A 433 4.87 11.42 -4.08
N ALA A 434 5.14 12.11 -2.97
CA ALA A 434 6.50 12.47 -2.59
C ALA A 434 7.35 11.24 -2.21
N LEU A 435 6.76 10.25 -1.52
CA LEU A 435 7.44 8.99 -1.20
C LEU A 435 7.72 8.14 -2.44
N GLU A 436 6.76 8.06 -3.38
CA GLU A 436 6.93 7.39 -4.67
C GLU A 436 8.02 8.07 -5.52
N ALA A 437 8.08 9.41 -5.51
CA ALA A 437 9.16 10.16 -6.15
C ALA A 437 10.53 9.87 -5.54
N PHE A 438 10.67 9.86 -4.20
CA PHE A 438 11.92 9.49 -3.54
C PHE A 438 12.33 8.03 -3.77
N GLN A 439 11.36 7.11 -3.89
CA GLN A 439 11.64 5.71 -4.25
C GLN A 439 12.17 5.61 -5.69
N SER A 440 11.50 6.29 -6.64
CA SER A 440 11.92 6.32 -8.05
C SER A 440 13.29 7.00 -8.23
N GLU A 441 13.57 8.10 -7.51
CA GLU A 441 14.88 8.76 -7.51
C GLU A 441 15.97 7.85 -6.96
N ARG A 442 15.71 7.15 -5.85
CA ARG A 442 16.64 6.17 -5.26
C ARG A 442 16.88 4.96 -6.18
N GLU A 443 15.85 4.46 -6.86
CA GLU A 443 15.98 3.38 -7.83
C GLU A 443 16.81 3.82 -9.05
N ALA A 444 16.60 5.04 -9.54
CA ALA A 444 17.43 5.63 -10.60
C ALA A 444 18.88 5.86 -10.15
N GLU A 445 19.11 6.29 -8.91
CA GLU A 445 20.45 6.42 -8.33
C GLU A 445 21.14 5.05 -8.23
N MET A 446 20.47 4.03 -7.69
CA MET A 446 21.01 2.67 -7.61
C MET A 446 21.33 2.10 -8.99
N ALA A 447 20.48 2.31 -9.99
CA ALA A 447 20.75 1.92 -11.38
C ALA A 447 21.97 2.64 -11.96
N MET A 448 22.18 3.92 -11.63
CA MET A 448 23.37 4.68 -12.02
C MET A 448 24.64 4.12 -11.35
N TRP A 449 24.59 3.80 -10.06
CA TRP A 449 25.70 3.17 -9.33
C TRP A 449 26.05 1.78 -9.91
N GLU A 450 25.04 0.97 -10.26
CA GLU A 450 25.26 -0.33 -10.91
C GLU A 450 25.88 -0.20 -12.30
N GLU A 451 25.46 0.79 -13.11
CA GLU A 451 26.05 1.08 -14.41
C GLU A 451 27.49 1.62 -14.28
N GLN A 452 27.74 2.51 -13.32
CA GLN A 452 29.09 2.99 -13.01
C GLN A 452 30.01 1.84 -12.56
N LYS A 453 29.49 0.92 -11.75
CA LYS A 453 30.23 -0.27 -11.33
C LYS A 453 30.51 -1.20 -12.52
N ARG A 454 29.51 -1.48 -13.37
CA ARG A 454 29.65 -2.32 -14.57
C ARG A 454 30.70 -1.77 -15.53
N THR A 455 30.62 -0.48 -15.84
CA THR A 455 31.59 0.21 -16.71
C THR A 455 32.99 0.26 -16.08
N SER A 456 33.11 0.47 -14.76
CA SER A 456 34.40 0.38 -14.05
C SER A 456 34.99 -1.03 -14.10
N GLU A 457 34.19 -2.07 -13.87
CA GLU A 457 34.65 -3.47 -13.98
C GLU A 457 35.02 -3.83 -15.42
N GLU A 458 34.35 -3.28 -16.43
CA GLU A 458 34.70 -3.44 -17.85
C GLU A 458 36.03 -2.76 -18.19
N VAL A 459 36.25 -1.53 -17.71
CA VAL A 459 37.53 -0.83 -17.85
C VAL A 459 38.66 -1.57 -17.14
N GLU A 460 38.44 -2.13 -15.94
CA GLU A 460 39.44 -2.97 -15.27
C GLU A 460 39.70 -4.29 -16.01
N ARG A 461 38.65 -4.97 -16.49
CA ARG A 461 38.79 -6.19 -17.30
C ARG A 461 39.61 -5.92 -18.57
N GLU A 462 39.34 -4.81 -19.26
CA GLU A 462 40.07 -4.41 -20.47
C GLU A 462 41.52 -3.97 -20.17
N LYS A 463 41.74 -3.19 -19.11
CA LYS A 463 43.09 -2.85 -18.62
C LYS A 463 43.90 -4.11 -18.29
N ASN A 464 43.29 -5.09 -17.63
CA ASN A 464 43.92 -6.37 -17.30
C ASN A 464 44.19 -7.21 -18.57
N ARG A 465 43.29 -7.20 -19.56
CA ARG A 465 43.51 -7.82 -20.88
C ARG A 465 44.74 -7.22 -21.57
N VAL A 466 44.80 -5.89 -21.67
CA VAL A 466 45.92 -5.17 -22.28
C VAL A 466 47.24 -5.41 -21.53
N ALA A 467 47.22 -5.43 -20.20
CA ALA A 467 48.40 -5.74 -19.39
C ALA A 467 48.90 -7.19 -19.59
N MET A 468 47.99 -8.16 -19.69
CA MET A 468 48.33 -9.55 -20.00
C MET A 468 48.89 -9.70 -21.42
N GLU A 469 48.33 -8.99 -22.40
CA GLU A 469 48.83 -8.98 -23.78
C GLU A 469 50.20 -8.32 -23.90
N ALA A 470 50.43 -7.19 -23.21
CA ALA A 470 51.74 -6.54 -23.15
C ALA A 470 52.79 -7.45 -22.46
N SER A 471 52.44 -8.11 -21.36
CA SER A 471 53.30 -9.10 -20.69
C SER A 471 53.62 -10.29 -21.60
N LYS A 472 52.63 -10.78 -22.35
CA LYS A 472 52.84 -11.85 -23.34
C LYS A 472 53.79 -11.42 -24.46
N GLN A 473 53.62 -10.22 -25.00
CA GLN A 473 54.51 -9.66 -26.02
C GLN A 473 55.95 -9.46 -25.51
N GLU A 474 56.13 -8.98 -24.28
CA GLU A 474 57.46 -8.82 -23.70
C GLU A 474 58.12 -10.18 -23.42
N ASN A 475 57.37 -11.18 -22.93
CA ASN A 475 57.87 -12.54 -22.78
C ASN A 475 58.25 -13.17 -24.14
N GLU A 476 57.46 -12.94 -25.19
CA GLU A 476 57.80 -13.37 -26.57
C GLU A 476 59.06 -12.66 -27.08
N ARG A 477 59.24 -11.37 -26.79
CA ARG A 477 60.44 -10.58 -27.11
C ARG A 477 61.68 -11.13 -26.40
N ILE A 478 61.60 -11.36 -25.10
CA ILE A 478 62.68 -11.96 -24.29
C ILE A 478 63.02 -13.37 -24.80
N MET A 479 62.03 -14.20 -25.10
CA MET A 479 62.26 -15.54 -25.68
C MET A 479 62.98 -15.47 -27.03
N GLN A 480 62.64 -14.50 -27.89
CA GLN A 480 63.37 -14.27 -29.14
C GLN A 480 64.81 -13.80 -28.89
N GLU A 481 65.04 -12.87 -27.95
CA GLU A 481 66.39 -12.42 -27.57
C GLU A 481 67.24 -13.57 -27.01
N VAL A 482 66.68 -14.39 -26.11
CA VAL A 482 67.32 -15.59 -25.56
C VAL A 482 67.64 -16.59 -26.67
N GLN A 483 66.72 -16.83 -27.62
CA GLN A 483 66.98 -17.72 -28.76
C GLN A 483 68.08 -17.17 -29.68
N MET A 484 68.11 -15.86 -29.94
CA MET A 484 69.19 -15.23 -30.73
C MET A 484 70.54 -15.30 -30.00
N ALA A 485 70.56 -15.07 -28.69
CA ALA A 485 71.75 -15.19 -27.85
C ALA A 485 72.27 -16.63 -27.81
N ALA A 486 71.38 -17.61 -27.65
CA ALA A 486 71.72 -19.04 -27.69
C ALA A 486 72.24 -19.45 -29.08
N ASN A 487 71.57 -19.06 -30.17
CA ASN A 487 72.04 -19.31 -31.53
C ASN A 487 73.42 -18.68 -31.79
N LYS A 488 73.67 -17.47 -31.27
CA LYS A 488 74.97 -16.79 -31.35
C LYS A 488 76.04 -17.51 -30.52
N ALA A 489 75.72 -17.99 -29.31
CA ALA A 489 76.62 -18.76 -28.48
C ALA A 489 76.99 -20.11 -29.14
N VAL A 490 76.02 -20.80 -29.74
CA VAL A 490 76.23 -22.03 -30.53
C VAL A 490 77.09 -21.75 -31.77
N LYS A 491 76.86 -20.63 -32.48
CA LYS A 491 77.73 -20.22 -33.60
C LYS A 491 79.17 -19.97 -33.14
N ASN A 492 79.34 -19.23 -32.04
CA ASN A 492 80.66 -18.95 -31.47
C ASN A 492 81.38 -20.24 -31.03
N SER A 493 80.66 -21.22 -30.46
CA SER A 493 81.26 -22.49 -30.06
C SER A 493 81.60 -23.38 -31.26
N ILE A 494 80.82 -23.35 -32.35
CA ILE A 494 81.19 -23.97 -33.62
C ILE A 494 82.47 -23.33 -34.19
N GLU A 495 82.55 -21.99 -34.25
CA GLU A 495 83.75 -21.28 -34.71
C GLU A 495 84.99 -21.54 -33.81
N GLU A 496 84.78 -21.85 -32.53
CA GLU A 496 85.83 -22.27 -31.61
C GLU A 496 86.26 -23.73 -31.80
N ILE A 497 85.31 -24.63 -32.03
CA ILE A 497 85.56 -26.03 -32.41
C ILE A 497 86.35 -26.06 -33.73
N GLU A 498 85.96 -25.29 -34.76
CA GLU A 498 86.70 -25.19 -36.03
C GLU A 498 88.13 -24.67 -35.82
N ARG A 499 88.32 -23.66 -34.97
CA ARG A 499 89.67 -23.18 -34.56
C ARG A 499 90.48 -24.27 -33.86
N MET A 500 89.88 -25.02 -32.94
CA MET A 500 90.53 -26.13 -32.24
C MET A 500 90.85 -27.30 -33.18
N GLU A 501 89.95 -27.65 -34.10
CA GLU A 501 90.20 -28.67 -35.12
C GLU A 501 91.36 -28.27 -36.03
N HIS A 502 91.44 -26.99 -36.43
CA HIS A 502 92.57 -26.47 -37.21
C HIS A 502 93.90 -26.59 -36.43
N THR A 503 93.94 -26.25 -35.13
CA THR A 503 95.16 -26.43 -34.33
C THR A 503 95.52 -27.91 -34.11
N VAL A 504 94.54 -28.79 -33.91
CA VAL A 504 94.75 -30.25 -33.85
C VAL A 504 95.28 -30.80 -35.18
N GLN A 505 94.76 -30.34 -36.32
CA GLN A 505 95.30 -30.69 -37.64
C GLN A 505 96.73 -30.18 -37.81
N GLN A 506 97.04 -28.98 -37.33
CA GLN A 506 98.40 -28.42 -37.35
C GLN A 506 99.35 -29.27 -36.48
N TYR A 507 98.99 -29.59 -35.24
CA TYR A 507 99.77 -30.50 -34.40
C TYR A 507 99.93 -31.90 -35.01
N ARG A 508 98.94 -32.43 -35.74
CA ARG A 508 99.07 -33.68 -36.50
C ARG A 508 100.09 -33.57 -37.64
N LYS A 509 100.11 -32.46 -38.38
CA LYS A 509 101.13 -32.17 -39.41
C LYS A 509 102.52 -32.06 -38.78
N ASP A 510 102.64 -31.31 -37.69
CA ASP A 510 103.92 -31.06 -37.02
C ASP A 510 104.47 -32.33 -36.34
N ASN A 511 103.62 -33.16 -35.73
CA ASN A 511 104.01 -34.48 -35.22
C ASN A 511 104.44 -35.44 -36.35
N ALA A 512 103.76 -35.41 -37.50
CA ALA A 512 104.19 -36.16 -38.68
C ALA A 512 105.52 -35.64 -39.28
N ASN A 513 105.76 -34.33 -39.22
CA ASN A 513 107.03 -33.71 -39.62
C ASN A 513 108.16 -34.08 -38.65
N LEU A 514 107.92 -34.02 -37.34
CA LEU A 514 108.84 -34.45 -36.30
C LEU A 514 109.19 -35.94 -36.45
N ARG A 515 108.20 -36.81 -36.68
CA ARG A 515 108.43 -38.23 -36.97
C ARG A 515 109.33 -38.41 -38.20
N ARG A 516 109.03 -37.77 -39.33
CA ARG A 516 109.90 -37.81 -40.52
C ARG A 516 111.32 -37.30 -40.25
N SER A 517 111.48 -36.22 -39.48
CA SER A 517 112.81 -35.71 -39.09
C SER A 517 113.57 -36.66 -38.16
N LEU A 518 112.85 -37.41 -37.31
CA LEU A 518 113.40 -38.36 -36.36
C LEU A 518 113.77 -39.68 -37.07
N ASP A 519 112.92 -40.14 -38.00
CA ASP A 519 113.21 -41.26 -38.91
C ASP A 519 114.42 -40.94 -39.81
N GLU A 520 114.53 -39.71 -40.33
CA GLU A 520 115.70 -39.26 -41.10
C GLU A 520 116.97 -39.21 -40.22
N ALA A 521 116.87 -38.76 -38.97
CA ALA A 521 117.98 -38.78 -38.03
C ALA A 521 118.41 -40.22 -37.66
N ILE A 522 117.46 -41.14 -37.44
CA ILE A 522 117.71 -42.57 -37.25
C ILE A 522 118.38 -43.16 -38.50
N HIS A 523 117.89 -42.83 -39.70
CA HIS A 523 118.46 -43.36 -40.93
C HIS A 523 119.88 -42.83 -41.20
N ARG A 524 120.15 -41.56 -40.89
CA ARG A 524 121.51 -40.99 -40.89
C ARG A 524 122.42 -41.69 -39.88
N LEU A 525 121.94 -41.97 -38.67
CA LEU A 525 122.70 -42.74 -37.67
C LEU A 525 123.01 -44.15 -38.18
N GLN A 526 122.00 -44.90 -38.64
CA GLN A 526 122.14 -46.26 -39.16
C GLN A 526 123.04 -46.36 -40.41
N THR A 527 123.04 -45.35 -41.28
CA THR A 527 123.92 -45.30 -42.46
C THR A 527 125.31 -44.76 -42.15
N SER A 528 125.50 -44.02 -41.04
CA SER A 528 126.81 -43.64 -40.53
C SER A 528 127.48 -44.73 -39.69
N GLN A 529 126.72 -45.77 -39.31
CA GLN A 529 127.19 -46.87 -38.46
C GLN A 529 127.76 -48.02 -39.31
N ASP A 530 128.83 -47.71 -40.03
CA ASP A 530 129.88 -48.72 -40.19
C ASP A 530 130.35 -49.08 -38.78
N ASP A 531 130.30 -50.38 -38.43
CA ASP A 531 130.64 -50.93 -37.10
C ASP A 531 132.16 -50.93 -36.86
N VAL A 532 132.75 -49.74 -36.99
CA VAL A 532 134.17 -49.47 -36.83
C VAL A 532 134.36 -49.00 -35.40
N VAL A 533 134.53 -49.98 -34.50
CA VAL A 533 135.16 -49.74 -33.21
C VAL A 533 136.47 -49.00 -33.49
N ASP A 534 136.58 -47.74 -33.07
CA ASP A 534 137.64 -46.84 -33.53
C ASP A 534 139.00 -47.52 -33.37
N ARG A 535 139.69 -47.73 -34.49
CA ARG A 535 140.93 -48.49 -34.55
C ARG A 535 142.03 -47.85 -33.69
N SER A 536 141.93 -46.54 -33.46
CA SER A 536 142.76 -45.78 -32.53
C SER A 536 142.40 -46.09 -31.07
N LEU A 537 141.12 -46.13 -30.73
CA LEU A 537 140.62 -46.50 -29.40
C LEU A 537 141.05 -47.92 -29.02
N MET A 538 140.80 -48.92 -29.88
CA MET A 538 141.20 -50.30 -29.62
C MET A 538 142.73 -50.47 -29.53
N LYS A 539 143.49 -49.77 -30.36
CA LYS A 539 144.95 -49.74 -30.25
C LYS A 539 145.40 -49.16 -28.90
N ASN A 540 144.80 -48.08 -28.45
CA ASN A 540 145.15 -47.45 -27.17
C ASN A 540 144.78 -48.36 -25.99
N ILE A 541 143.60 -48.97 -25.99
CA ILE A 541 143.18 -49.92 -24.94
C ILE A 541 144.12 -51.15 -24.91
N LEU A 542 144.53 -51.69 -26.05
CA LEU A 542 145.50 -52.81 -26.12
C LEU A 542 146.90 -52.43 -25.62
N LEU A 543 147.39 -51.22 -25.93
CA LEU A 543 148.65 -50.71 -25.40
C LEU A 543 148.59 -50.54 -23.89
N ASP A 544 147.50 -49.97 -23.38
CA ASP A 544 147.29 -49.72 -21.96
C ASP A 544 147.13 -51.05 -21.17
N TRP A 545 146.52 -52.07 -21.78
CA TRP A 545 146.46 -53.45 -21.26
C TRP A 545 147.83 -54.14 -21.19
N HIS A 546 148.72 -53.89 -22.16
CA HIS A 546 150.07 -54.46 -22.15
C HIS A 546 150.99 -53.75 -21.14
N SER A 547 150.83 -52.43 -20.97
CA SER A 547 151.64 -51.63 -20.05
C SER A 547 151.25 -51.78 -18.57
N LYS A 548 150.02 -52.23 -18.26
CA LYS A 548 149.52 -52.41 -16.90
C LYS A 548 149.61 -53.88 -16.44
N SER A 549 149.93 -54.10 -15.17
CA SER A 549 149.97 -55.42 -14.54
C SER A 549 149.05 -55.49 -13.31
N GLY A 550 148.71 -56.71 -12.86
CA GLY A 550 147.82 -56.92 -11.73
C GLY A 550 146.38 -56.45 -11.97
N ARG A 551 145.73 -55.89 -10.94
CA ARG A 551 144.30 -55.53 -10.96
C ARG A 551 143.95 -54.54 -12.08
N ALA A 552 144.77 -53.50 -12.30
CA ALA A 552 144.54 -52.50 -13.35
C ALA A 552 144.48 -53.10 -14.77
N ARG A 553 145.11 -54.25 -15.00
CA ARG A 553 145.02 -54.98 -16.28
C ARG A 553 143.64 -55.63 -16.48
N ARG A 554 143.00 -56.10 -15.39
CA ARG A 554 141.63 -56.61 -15.42
C ARG A 554 140.65 -55.49 -15.73
N ASP A 555 140.80 -54.33 -15.11
CA ASP A 555 139.92 -53.17 -15.32
C ASP A 555 139.93 -52.71 -16.80
N VAL A 556 141.11 -52.68 -17.43
CA VAL A 556 141.23 -52.43 -18.88
C VAL A 556 140.61 -53.56 -19.72
N MET A 557 140.68 -54.81 -19.27
CA MET A 557 139.99 -55.95 -19.91
C MET A 557 138.46 -55.85 -19.80
N ILE A 558 137.90 -55.42 -18.66
CA ILE A 558 136.46 -55.14 -18.47
C ILE A 558 136.02 -54.02 -19.42
N LEU A 559 136.82 -52.95 -19.51
CA LEU A 559 136.56 -51.84 -20.44
C LEU A 559 136.58 -52.30 -21.90
N MET A 560 137.58 -53.09 -22.29
CA MET A 560 137.71 -53.61 -23.65
C MET A 560 136.57 -54.57 -24.02
N ALA A 561 136.16 -55.44 -23.10
CA ALA A 561 135.02 -56.32 -23.24
C ALA A 561 133.70 -55.54 -23.37
N SER A 562 133.55 -54.42 -22.65
CA SER A 562 132.38 -53.54 -22.76
C SER A 562 132.34 -52.77 -24.08
N VAL A 563 133.48 -52.29 -24.57
CA VAL A 563 133.62 -51.60 -25.87
C VAL A 563 133.42 -52.55 -27.05
N LEU A 564 133.81 -53.82 -26.93
CA LEU A 564 133.60 -54.86 -27.94
C LEU A 564 132.27 -55.63 -27.78
N HIS A 565 131.36 -55.15 -26.93
CA HIS A 565 130.06 -55.78 -26.67
C HIS A 565 130.12 -57.29 -26.34
N PHE A 566 131.15 -57.73 -25.62
CA PHE A 566 131.24 -59.11 -25.12
C PHE A 566 130.02 -59.41 -24.25
N THR A 567 129.36 -60.54 -24.53
CA THR A 567 128.33 -61.10 -23.67
C THR A 567 128.93 -61.53 -22.33
N GLU A 568 128.08 -61.68 -21.29
CA GLU A 568 128.54 -62.08 -19.96
C GLU A 568 129.28 -63.44 -20.00
N ASP A 569 128.80 -64.39 -20.81
CA ASP A 569 129.44 -65.69 -21.08
C ASP A 569 130.84 -65.56 -21.71
N GLU A 570 131.10 -64.52 -22.50
CA GLU A 570 132.41 -64.26 -23.13
C GLU A 570 133.36 -63.55 -22.16
N LYS A 571 132.83 -62.67 -21.30
CA LYS A 571 133.58 -62.10 -20.17
C LYS A 571 134.04 -63.20 -19.20
N ASP A 572 133.18 -64.16 -18.90
CA ASP A 572 133.51 -65.30 -18.03
C ASP A 572 134.58 -66.21 -18.66
N LYS A 573 134.46 -66.55 -19.95
CA LYS A 573 135.49 -67.32 -20.68
C LYS A 573 136.85 -66.58 -20.75
N ALA A 574 136.83 -65.25 -20.80
CA ALA A 574 138.03 -64.42 -20.78
C ALA A 574 138.61 -64.18 -19.36
N GLY A 575 137.96 -64.69 -18.30
CA GLY A 575 138.39 -64.49 -16.90
C GLY A 575 138.15 -63.06 -16.37
N ILE A 576 137.16 -62.36 -16.93
CA ILE A 576 136.85 -60.95 -16.71
C ILE A 576 135.70 -60.74 -15.71
N GLY A 577 134.76 -61.68 -15.62
CA GLY A 577 133.50 -61.55 -14.88
C GLY A 577 133.64 -61.13 -13.41
N GLU A 578 132.86 -60.13 -13.01
CA GLU A 578 132.67 -59.73 -11.61
C GLU A 578 131.48 -60.48 -11.00
N GLY A 579 131.66 -61.09 -9.83
CA GLY A 579 130.61 -61.86 -9.16
C GLY A 579 129.41 -60.99 -8.74
N PRO A 580 128.16 -61.53 -8.78
CA PRO A 580 126.95 -60.72 -8.75
C PRO A 580 126.59 -60.14 -7.37
N GLY A 581 126.23 -58.84 -7.30
CA GLY A 581 125.64 -58.28 -6.08
C GLY A 581 125.19 -56.79 -6.05
N THR A 582 123.86 -56.60 -5.97
CA THR A 582 123.11 -55.67 -5.06
C THR A 582 122.84 -54.16 -5.38
N ILE A 583 121.65 -53.68 -4.96
CA ILE A 583 121.17 -52.27 -4.67
C ILE A 583 120.59 -51.47 -5.90
N GLY A 584 119.55 -50.59 -5.83
CA GLY A 584 118.66 -50.12 -4.74
C GLY A 584 117.65 -49.00 -5.14
N LYS A 585 116.79 -48.52 -4.20
CA LYS A 585 115.61 -47.59 -4.36
C LYS A 585 115.89 -46.09 -4.02
N VAL A 586 114.98 -45.14 -4.37
CA VAL A 586 114.61 -43.83 -3.69
C VAL A 586 113.51 -43.06 -4.51
N VAL A 587 112.81 -41.96 -4.11
CA VAL A 587 111.79 -41.71 -3.02
C VAL A 587 110.98 -40.39 -3.26
N GLY A 588 109.65 -40.36 -3.00
CA GLY A 588 108.85 -39.18 -2.52
C GLY A 588 108.16 -38.24 -3.55
N ALA A 589 107.26 -37.28 -3.19
CA ALA A 589 106.39 -37.03 -2.00
C ALA A 589 105.45 -35.79 -2.23
N VAL A 590 104.53 -35.48 -1.28
CA VAL A 590 103.82 -34.19 -0.96
C VAL A 590 102.26 -34.20 -0.98
N THR A 591 101.65 -33.96 0.19
CA THR A 591 100.24 -33.50 0.43
C THR A 591 100.15 -32.69 1.74
N ALA A 592 99.16 -31.78 1.87
CA ALA A 592 98.99 -30.86 3.02
C ALA A 592 97.49 -30.72 3.45
N PRO A 593 97.17 -30.19 4.67
CA PRO A 593 95.85 -30.39 5.34
C PRO A 593 94.84 -29.22 5.24
N ILE A 594 93.60 -29.47 5.68
CA ILE A 594 92.38 -28.62 5.52
C ILE A 594 91.84 -28.11 6.90
N PRO A 595 91.27 -26.88 7.00
CA PRO A 595 90.71 -26.29 8.24
C PRO A 595 89.19 -26.56 8.48
N PRO A 596 88.63 -26.26 9.68
CA PRO A 596 87.24 -26.60 10.06
C PRO A 596 86.17 -25.58 9.61
N PRO A 597 84.88 -25.99 9.50
CA PRO A 597 83.79 -25.16 9.00
C PRO A 597 83.17 -24.21 10.05
N ALA A 598 82.71 -23.05 9.60
CA ALA A 598 82.02 -22.05 10.42
C ALA A 598 80.51 -22.06 10.15
N LEU A 599 79.74 -22.75 10.99
CA LEU A 599 78.26 -22.70 10.97
C LEU A 599 77.72 -22.68 12.42
N ASN A 600 77.14 -21.56 12.85
CA ASN A 600 76.49 -21.45 14.16
C ASN A 600 75.02 -21.85 14.05
N VAL A 601 74.71 -23.09 14.45
CA VAL A 601 73.37 -23.70 14.31
C VAL A 601 72.32 -23.06 15.24
N ASP A 602 72.76 -22.45 16.34
CA ASP A 602 71.89 -21.90 17.41
C ASP A 602 71.13 -20.61 17.05
N LYS A 603 71.13 -20.18 15.77
CA LYS A 603 70.41 -18.98 15.29
C LYS A 603 69.26 -19.27 14.31
N ILE A 604 68.91 -20.54 14.08
CA ILE A 604 67.84 -20.93 13.15
C ILE A 604 66.50 -21.02 13.90
N GLU A 605 65.83 -19.88 14.03
CA GLU A 605 64.45 -19.78 14.55
C GLU A 605 63.40 -20.25 13.50
N GLY A 606 62.25 -20.71 13.99
CA GLY A 606 61.14 -21.28 13.20
C GLY A 606 60.59 -22.56 13.83
N ASP A 607 59.27 -22.66 14.02
CA ASP A 607 58.65 -23.80 14.73
C ASP A 607 58.35 -25.00 13.82
N SER A 608 58.35 -24.81 12.50
CA SER A 608 58.21 -25.90 11.53
C SER A 608 59.54 -26.27 10.86
N VAL A 609 59.68 -27.56 10.50
CA VAL A 609 60.83 -28.07 9.72
C VAL A 609 60.97 -27.32 8.38
N ARG A 610 59.85 -26.86 7.81
CA ARG A 610 59.83 -26.09 6.56
C ARG A 610 60.47 -24.71 6.72
N GLU A 611 60.15 -23.99 7.79
CA GLU A 611 60.74 -22.68 8.09
C GLU A 611 62.24 -22.81 8.38
N LYS A 612 62.66 -23.83 9.14
CA LYS A 612 64.09 -24.09 9.37
C LYS A 612 64.85 -24.39 8.07
N TRP A 613 64.23 -25.11 7.13
CA TRP A 613 64.85 -25.39 5.83
C TRP A 613 64.90 -24.17 4.91
N VAL A 614 63.87 -23.32 4.92
CA VAL A 614 63.87 -22.04 4.19
C VAL A 614 64.89 -21.06 4.78
N ASN A 615 64.97 -20.94 6.11
CA ASN A 615 65.97 -20.09 6.78
C ASN A 615 67.40 -20.61 6.56
N PHE A 616 67.61 -21.92 6.50
CA PHE A 616 68.88 -22.53 6.11
C PHE A 616 69.26 -22.14 4.66
N LEU A 617 68.35 -22.30 3.69
CA LEU A 617 68.58 -21.86 2.31
C LEU A 617 68.90 -20.36 2.22
N MET A 618 68.11 -19.51 2.90
CA MET A 618 68.30 -18.05 2.90
C MET A 618 69.68 -17.64 3.43
N ALA A 619 70.15 -18.32 4.48
CA ALA A 619 71.48 -18.07 5.06
C ALA A 619 72.61 -18.57 4.15
N GLU A 620 72.41 -19.65 3.40
CA GLU A 620 73.39 -20.21 2.46
C GLU A 620 73.39 -19.50 1.10
N SER A 621 72.26 -18.90 0.68
CA SER A 621 72.13 -18.16 -0.59
C SER A 621 72.76 -16.76 -0.57
N GLY A 622 73.19 -16.27 0.60
CA GLY A 622 74.09 -15.11 0.69
C GLY A 622 73.52 -13.76 0.25
N GLU A 623 72.20 -13.64 0.11
CA GLU A 623 71.54 -12.41 -0.31
C GLU A 623 70.88 -11.73 0.90
N LEU A 624 71.64 -10.87 1.57
CA LEU A 624 71.13 -9.91 2.56
C LEU A 624 70.48 -8.73 1.81
N PRO A 625 69.15 -8.53 1.88
CA PRO A 625 68.55 -7.28 1.45
C PRO A 625 68.70 -6.29 2.60
N ASP A 626 69.54 -5.27 2.40
CA ASP A 626 69.61 -4.15 3.33
C ASP A 626 68.23 -3.50 3.52
N GLN A 627 67.86 -3.24 4.77
CA GLN A 627 66.62 -2.55 5.10
C GLN A 627 66.65 -1.11 4.60
N GLN A 628 65.70 -0.71 3.72
CA GLN A 628 65.28 0.69 3.64
C GLN A 628 63.94 0.91 2.90
N GLY A 629 62.92 1.37 3.65
CA GLY A 629 61.66 1.91 3.12
C GLY A 629 60.64 0.85 2.63
N VAL A 630 59.32 1.06 2.70
CA VAL A 630 58.54 2.26 3.11
C VAL A 630 57.27 1.79 3.84
N ALA A 631 56.80 2.56 4.82
CA ALA A 631 55.54 2.34 5.51
C ALA A 631 54.37 3.10 4.87
N ALA A 632 53.25 2.42 4.61
CA ALA A 632 51.87 2.94 4.49
C ALA A 632 50.94 1.71 4.32
N ALA A 633 50.05 1.36 5.27
CA ALA A 633 48.75 1.99 5.59
C ALA A 633 47.58 1.45 4.71
N VAL A 634 46.33 1.63 5.15
CA VAL A 634 45.07 0.97 4.68
C VAL A 634 44.95 -0.45 5.27
N ALA A 635 44.17 -0.74 6.33
CA ALA A 635 42.93 -0.15 6.89
C ALA A 635 41.69 -0.37 6.01
#